data_AF-A9VA55-F1
#
_entry.id   AF-A9VA55-F1
#
_cell.length_a   1.000
_cell.length_b   1.000
_cell.length_c   1.000
_cell.angle_alpha   90.00
_cell.angle_beta   90.00
_cell.angle_gamma   90.00
#
_symmetry.space_group_name_H-M   'P 1'
#
loop_
_entity.id
_entity.type
_entity.pdbx_description
1 polymer ?
#
loop_
_entity_poly.entity_id
_entity_poly.type
_entity_poly.pdbx_seq_one_letter_code
_entity_poly.pdbx_strand_id
1 'polypeptide(L)'
;MALHHQHLKRCLTAIKAVDERLHVIESQDMTQLEPNPTNIRLVTYNVLADCYVRHHLRNEEKRKHYFGDIPEEHLQWSHRWPCIQQEVRRLKGDIVCMQEVEFAKFDDEFCPFMQSLGYDRCIMQNDTNREPDHPVGVAIFLRSARFEVTKEHHRSRALILGLQDRVTSTSLALANCHLIAQASREADRLRQAESVMRLVERLNADATVVLGDFNDEEHTRCVRYVLQQTLALRAGAPHAQALEAQGQSVFASTSSSGGPEGEAPAEEESDAEGDATEATEASAAADEVVASLDGHRLLMYSAYENVDLFTFVARYLVSRMDHVLLSSNCELVARHAPFAPETRDAVLAHLLPSAQHGSDHLPVAVEVRIDREVVCRAATPETDRVDPALYMTSELVAEWQQLLRQAPPRPKGGKPTGAELARLKAFAEDKRQLLATLPESARPLLKRVTLETDPATVVKSS
;
A
#
# COMPACT_ATOMS: atom_id res chain seq x y z
N MET A 1 -13.57 6.31 -23.47
CA MET A 1 -12.58 7.33 -23.88
C MET A 1 -12.76 8.63 -23.09
N ALA A 2 -13.77 9.47 -23.34
CA ALA A 2 -13.92 10.77 -22.65
C ALA A 2 -14.11 10.68 -21.11
N LEU A 3 -14.94 9.74 -20.63
CA LEU A 3 -15.15 9.51 -19.18
C LEU A 3 -13.88 8.97 -18.50
N HIS A 4 -13.14 8.11 -19.18
CA HIS A 4 -11.87 7.57 -18.69
C HIS A 4 -10.81 8.67 -18.57
N HIS A 5 -10.66 9.50 -19.60
CA HIS A 5 -9.76 10.65 -19.59
C HIS A 5 -10.11 11.65 -18.48
N GLN A 6 -11.41 11.96 -18.28
CA GLN A 6 -11.85 12.83 -17.20
C GLN A 6 -11.54 12.24 -15.81
N HIS A 7 -11.70 10.93 -15.63
CA HIS A 7 -11.36 10.25 -14.38
C HIS A 7 -9.85 10.27 -14.12
N LEU A 8 -9.04 9.90 -15.12
CA LEU A 8 -7.58 9.95 -15.02
C LEU A 8 -7.10 11.36 -14.64
N LYS A 9 -7.65 12.40 -15.26
CA LYS A 9 -7.36 13.80 -14.92
C LYS A 9 -7.67 14.11 -13.46
N ARG A 10 -8.79 13.61 -12.93
CA ARG A 10 -9.14 13.76 -11.50
C ARG A 10 -8.15 13.02 -10.59
N CYS A 11 -7.70 11.82 -10.96
CA CYS A 11 -6.69 11.08 -10.21
C CYS A 11 -5.35 11.81 -10.17
N LEU A 12 -4.85 12.28 -11.32
CA LEU A 12 -3.62 13.04 -11.42
C LEU A 12 -3.70 14.35 -10.61
N THR A 13 -4.84 15.03 -10.67
CA THR A 13 -5.09 16.23 -9.86
C THR A 13 -5.07 15.92 -8.37
N ALA A 14 -5.72 14.83 -7.93
CA ALA A 14 -5.73 14.41 -6.54
C ALA A 14 -4.32 14.09 -6.02
N ILE A 15 -3.51 13.38 -6.82
CA ILE A 15 -2.12 13.04 -6.46
C ILE A 15 -1.26 14.30 -6.40
N LYS A 16 -1.37 15.19 -7.38
CA LYS A 16 -0.66 16.48 -7.36
C LYS A 16 -0.99 17.28 -6.11
N ALA A 17 -2.27 17.34 -5.72
CA ALA A 17 -2.69 18.01 -4.48
C ALA A 17 -2.13 17.32 -3.22
N VAL A 18 -2.01 15.99 -3.20
CA VAL A 18 -1.30 15.27 -2.13
C VAL A 18 0.17 15.69 -2.09
N ASP A 19 0.87 15.69 -3.22
CA ASP A 19 2.30 16.01 -3.32
C ASP A 19 2.59 17.45 -2.87
N GLU A 20 1.80 18.41 -3.35
CA GLU A 20 1.90 19.83 -2.96
C GLU A 20 1.73 20.03 -1.45
N ARG A 21 0.80 19.29 -0.83
CA ARG A 21 0.56 19.34 0.63
C ARG A 21 1.67 18.67 1.43
N LEU A 22 2.12 17.49 1.00
CA LEU A 22 3.22 16.76 1.65
C LEU A 22 4.52 17.55 1.64
N HIS A 23 4.75 18.36 0.60
CA HIS A 23 5.94 19.20 0.49
C HIS A 23 6.02 20.29 1.57
N VAL A 24 4.87 20.79 2.04
CA VAL A 24 4.81 21.92 2.98
C VAL A 24 4.50 21.52 4.42
N ILE A 25 4.06 20.28 4.66
CA ILE A 25 3.71 19.82 6.01
C ILE A 25 4.95 19.42 6.80
N GLU A 26 5.23 20.13 7.89
CA GLU A 26 6.34 19.80 8.78
C GLU A 26 5.89 18.82 9.87
N SER A 27 6.82 17.96 10.30
CA SER A 27 6.61 17.12 11.47
C SER A 27 6.68 17.97 12.74
N GLN A 28 5.73 17.77 13.65
CA GLN A 28 5.58 18.60 14.84
C GLN A 28 5.26 17.77 16.08
N ASP A 29 5.54 18.31 17.28
CA ASP A 29 5.13 17.67 18.54
C ASP A 29 3.61 17.81 18.73
N MET A 30 2.87 16.84 18.20
CA MET A 30 1.42 16.74 18.35
C MET A 30 0.95 16.65 19.81
N THR A 31 1.83 16.36 20.78
CA THR A 31 1.47 16.39 22.20
C THR A 31 1.21 17.80 22.73
N GLN A 32 1.70 18.83 22.03
CA GLN A 32 1.44 20.25 22.32
C GLN A 32 0.21 20.79 21.57
N LEU A 33 -0.37 20.00 20.66
CA LEU A 33 -1.49 20.44 19.83
C LEU A 33 -2.82 20.00 20.44
N GLU A 34 -3.76 20.93 20.52
CA GLU A 34 -5.14 20.58 20.84
C GLU A 34 -5.83 19.90 19.66
N PRO A 35 -6.58 18.80 19.89
CA PRO A 35 -7.32 18.13 18.83
C PRO A 35 -8.39 19.04 18.23
N ASN A 36 -8.52 19.07 16.90
CA ASN A 36 -9.64 19.71 16.25
C ASN A 36 -10.86 18.74 16.21
N PRO A 37 -12.06 19.15 16.69
CA PRO A 37 -13.23 18.28 16.72
C PRO A 37 -13.66 17.70 15.36
N THR A 38 -13.38 18.39 14.25
CA THR A 38 -13.76 17.94 12.90
C THR A 38 -12.67 17.13 12.20
N ASN A 39 -11.45 17.11 12.73
CA ASN A 39 -10.36 16.28 12.22
C ASN A 39 -10.32 14.96 12.98
N ILE A 40 -9.66 13.95 12.43
CA ILE A 40 -9.47 12.64 13.07
C ILE A 40 -8.00 12.51 13.43
N ARG A 41 -7.69 12.39 14.73
CA ARG A 41 -6.34 12.07 15.19
C ARG A 41 -6.15 10.56 15.32
N LEU A 42 -5.24 10.01 14.52
CA LEU A 42 -4.94 8.58 14.46
C LEU A 42 -3.59 8.33 15.12
N VAL A 43 -3.52 7.35 16.02
CA VAL A 43 -2.27 6.92 16.68
C VAL A 43 -2.04 5.44 16.37
N THR A 44 -0.81 5.08 16.01
CA THR A 44 -0.37 3.69 15.92
C THR A 44 0.87 3.47 16.78
N TYR A 45 0.90 2.38 17.55
CA TYR A 45 2.01 2.10 18.46
C TYR A 45 2.20 0.60 18.74
N ASN A 46 3.33 0.04 18.33
CA ASN A 46 3.76 -1.28 18.79
C ASN A 46 4.29 -1.13 20.23
N VAL A 47 3.62 -1.76 21.20
CA VAL A 47 3.88 -1.52 22.63
C VAL A 47 4.90 -2.47 23.27
N LEU A 48 5.55 -3.33 22.46
CA LEU A 48 6.50 -4.35 22.90
C LEU A 48 5.93 -5.27 24.00
N ALA A 49 5.48 -6.45 23.62
CA ALA A 49 4.85 -7.36 24.56
C ALA A 49 5.82 -7.79 25.69
N ASP A 50 5.34 -7.72 26.93
CA ASP A 50 6.12 -8.14 28.09
C ASP A 50 6.49 -9.63 28.07
N CYS A 51 5.64 -10.48 27.50
CA CYS A 51 5.98 -11.88 27.27
C CYS A 51 7.23 -12.06 26.39
N TYR A 52 7.46 -11.20 25.40
CA TYR A 52 8.65 -11.26 24.55
C TYR A 52 9.89 -10.76 25.28
N VAL A 53 9.76 -9.66 26.04
CA VAL A 53 10.84 -9.16 26.90
C VAL A 53 11.25 -10.23 27.92
N ARG A 54 10.29 -10.80 28.66
CA ARG A 54 10.55 -11.88 29.63
C ARG A 54 11.16 -13.12 28.98
N HIS A 55 10.73 -13.48 27.78
CA HIS A 55 11.30 -14.61 27.04
C HIS A 55 12.77 -14.35 26.65
N HIS A 56 13.08 -13.16 26.15
CA HIS A 56 14.45 -12.79 25.80
C HIS A 56 15.35 -12.65 27.01
N LEU A 57 14.84 -12.19 28.16
CA LEU A 57 15.59 -12.09 29.41
C LEU A 57 16.02 -13.44 30.00
N ARG A 58 15.32 -14.53 29.67
CA ARG A 58 15.67 -15.89 30.13
C ARG A 58 16.91 -16.47 29.44
N ASN A 59 17.40 -15.82 28.39
CA ASN A 59 18.54 -16.29 27.61
C ASN A 59 19.50 -15.12 27.39
N GLU A 60 20.73 -15.24 27.90
CA GLU A 60 21.72 -14.17 27.89
C GLU A 60 22.09 -13.71 26.47
N GLU A 61 22.17 -14.62 25.50
CA GLU A 61 22.45 -14.28 24.10
C GLU A 61 21.31 -13.46 23.49
N LYS A 62 20.06 -13.87 23.72
CA LYS A 62 18.88 -13.13 23.26
C LYS A 62 18.77 -11.78 23.95
N ARG A 63 18.95 -11.71 25.26
CA ARG A 63 18.99 -10.44 25.99
C ARG A 63 20.05 -9.52 25.39
N LYS A 64 21.27 -9.99 25.18
CA LYS A 64 22.35 -9.19 24.58
C LYS A 64 22.03 -8.75 23.14
N HIS A 65 21.37 -9.61 22.37
CA HIS A 65 21.00 -9.35 20.97
C HIS A 65 19.91 -8.29 20.85
N TYR A 66 18.79 -8.45 21.56
CA TYR A 66 17.62 -7.58 21.44
C TYR A 66 17.76 -6.29 22.25
N PHE A 67 18.30 -6.36 23.47
CA PHE A 67 18.27 -5.22 24.42
C PHE A 67 19.66 -4.72 24.83
N GLY A 68 20.74 -5.19 24.21
CA GLY A 68 22.07 -4.59 24.35
C GLY A 68 22.56 -4.47 25.79
N ASP A 69 22.75 -3.25 26.29
CA ASP A 69 23.14 -2.96 27.68
C ASP A 69 22.05 -2.14 28.40
N ILE A 70 20.81 -2.16 27.89
CA ILE A 70 19.66 -1.46 28.50
C ILE A 70 19.48 -1.95 29.96
N PRO A 71 19.40 -1.04 30.95
CA PRO A 71 19.14 -1.40 32.34
C PRO A 71 17.90 -2.29 32.48
N GLU A 72 18.00 -3.35 33.27
CA GLU A 72 16.90 -4.31 33.44
C GLU A 72 15.63 -3.64 33.99
N GLU A 73 15.76 -2.61 34.83
CA GLU A 73 14.65 -1.79 35.31
C GLU A 73 13.81 -1.19 34.18
N HIS A 74 14.44 -0.75 33.08
CA HIS A 74 13.74 -0.20 31.92
C HIS A 74 13.04 -1.27 31.07
N LEU A 75 13.40 -2.54 31.24
CA LEU A 75 12.78 -3.67 30.54
C LEU A 75 11.56 -4.21 31.29
N GLN A 76 11.45 -3.95 32.59
CA GLN A 76 10.34 -4.43 33.41
C GLN A 76 9.01 -3.77 33.01
N TRP A 77 7.94 -4.57 32.91
CA TRP A 77 6.60 -4.05 32.63
C TRP A 77 6.16 -2.93 33.59
N SER A 78 6.53 -3.03 34.87
CA SER A 78 6.24 -2.01 35.88
C SER A 78 6.85 -0.64 35.59
N HIS A 79 7.91 -0.60 34.79
CA HIS A 79 8.50 0.65 34.28
C HIS A 79 7.91 1.03 32.92
N ARG A 80 7.87 0.07 31.98
CA ARG A 80 7.44 0.30 30.60
C ARG A 80 5.99 0.73 30.47
N TRP A 81 5.09 0.09 31.22
CA TRP A 81 3.65 0.36 31.11
C TRP A 81 3.29 1.81 31.47
N PRO A 82 3.75 2.39 32.59
CA PRO A 82 3.59 3.83 32.84
C PRO A 82 4.10 4.74 31.71
N CYS A 83 5.24 4.43 31.09
CA CYS A 83 5.77 5.20 29.96
C CYS A 83 4.81 5.13 28.75
N ILE A 84 4.36 3.92 28.39
CA ILE A 84 3.38 3.70 27.31
C ILE A 84 2.08 4.47 27.58
N GLN A 85 1.57 4.41 28.82
CA GLN A 85 0.38 5.16 29.22
C GLN A 85 0.56 6.67 29.06
N GLN A 86 1.74 7.19 29.41
CA GLN A 86 2.05 8.61 29.28
C GLN A 86 2.09 9.04 27.81
N GLU A 87 2.72 8.27 26.93
CA GLU A 87 2.77 8.54 25.49
C GLU A 87 1.36 8.58 24.89
N VAL A 88 0.55 7.55 25.15
CA VAL A 88 -0.83 7.46 24.65
C VAL A 88 -1.69 8.63 25.16
N ARG A 89 -1.56 9.00 26.44
CA ARG A 89 -2.31 10.11 27.03
C ARG A 89 -1.98 11.45 26.38
N ARG A 90 -0.69 11.69 26.09
CA ARG A 90 -0.19 12.94 25.54
C ARG A 90 -0.56 13.14 24.06
N LEU A 91 -0.66 12.07 23.29
CA LEU A 91 -1.03 12.13 21.88
C LEU A 91 -2.49 12.50 21.64
N LYS A 92 -3.38 12.26 22.63
CA LYS A 92 -4.81 12.62 22.57
C LYS A 92 -5.51 12.10 21.31
N GLY A 93 -5.24 10.86 20.90
CA GLY A 93 -5.82 10.26 19.70
C GLY A 93 -7.36 10.17 19.74
N ASP A 94 -8.02 10.27 18.60
CA ASP A 94 -9.42 9.90 18.44
C ASP A 94 -9.59 8.39 18.29
N ILE A 95 -8.65 7.77 17.56
CA ILE A 95 -8.53 6.33 17.38
C ILE A 95 -7.08 5.94 17.69
N VAL A 96 -6.91 4.97 18.58
CA VAL A 96 -5.60 4.46 18.98
C VAL A 96 -5.50 3.00 18.58
N CYS A 97 -4.49 2.68 17.80
CA CYS A 97 -4.21 1.36 17.26
C CYS A 97 -2.91 0.85 17.88
N MET A 98 -2.96 -0.32 18.51
CA MET A 98 -1.78 -0.91 19.15
C MET A 98 -1.44 -2.26 18.53
N GLN A 99 -0.15 -2.56 18.46
CA GLN A 99 0.39 -3.87 18.12
C GLN A 99 1.10 -4.47 19.33
N GLU A 100 1.29 -5.79 19.34
CA GLU A 100 1.90 -6.52 20.46
C GLU A 100 1.17 -6.40 21.79
N VAL A 101 -0.15 -6.24 21.72
CA VAL A 101 -1.00 -6.27 22.92
C VAL A 101 -1.16 -7.72 23.36
N GLU A 102 -0.75 -8.05 24.59
CA GLU A 102 -0.94 -9.38 25.16
C GLU A 102 -2.42 -9.64 25.44
N PHE A 103 -2.95 -10.77 24.94
CA PHE A 103 -4.35 -11.16 25.20
C PHE A 103 -4.66 -11.25 26.69
N ALA A 104 -3.71 -11.77 27.48
CA ALA A 104 -3.84 -11.92 28.92
C ALA A 104 -3.87 -10.59 29.70
N LYS A 105 -3.49 -9.47 29.07
CA LYS A 105 -3.47 -8.14 29.67
C LYS A 105 -4.57 -7.24 29.13
N PHE A 106 -5.23 -7.64 28.03
CA PHE A 106 -6.13 -6.77 27.30
C PHE A 106 -7.30 -6.28 28.17
N ASP A 107 -8.07 -7.20 28.75
CA ASP A 107 -9.27 -6.85 29.53
C ASP A 107 -8.93 -6.25 30.91
N ASP A 108 -7.83 -6.67 31.52
CA ASP A 108 -7.49 -6.31 32.91
C ASP A 108 -6.55 -5.08 33.02
N GLU A 109 -5.76 -4.77 32.00
CA GLU A 109 -4.79 -3.66 32.03
C GLU A 109 -5.04 -2.61 30.92
N PHE A 110 -5.14 -3.04 29.65
CA PHE A 110 -5.28 -2.11 28.53
C PHE A 110 -6.67 -1.45 28.49
N CYS A 111 -7.74 -2.25 28.55
CA CYS A 111 -9.11 -1.76 28.50
C CYS A 111 -9.41 -0.74 29.61
N PRO A 112 -9.11 -0.99 30.91
CA PRO A 112 -9.39 -0.04 31.97
C PRO A 112 -8.63 1.28 31.81
N PHE A 113 -7.36 1.21 31.38
CA PHE A 113 -6.57 2.40 31.09
C PHE A 113 -7.19 3.22 29.95
N MET A 114 -7.51 2.58 28.82
CA MET A 114 -8.07 3.26 27.66
C MET A 114 -9.47 3.84 27.97
N GLN A 115 -10.30 3.12 28.71
CA GLN A 115 -11.59 3.62 29.18
C GLN A 115 -11.44 4.83 30.11
N SER A 116 -10.40 4.87 30.96
CA SER A 116 -10.11 6.04 31.80
C SER A 116 -9.77 7.31 30.99
N LEU A 117 -9.30 7.14 29.76
CA LEU A 117 -9.07 8.23 28.79
C LEU A 117 -10.31 8.52 27.92
N GLY A 118 -11.40 7.79 28.12
CA GLY A 118 -12.68 7.92 27.42
C GLY A 118 -12.80 7.11 26.12
N TYR A 119 -11.91 6.13 25.87
CA TYR A 119 -12.08 5.13 24.81
C TYR A 119 -12.92 3.98 25.35
N ASP A 120 -14.24 4.10 25.23
CA ASP A 120 -15.21 3.13 25.76
C ASP A 120 -15.35 1.87 24.90
N ARG A 121 -14.79 1.87 23.67
CA ARG A 121 -14.74 0.68 22.80
C ARG A 121 -13.31 0.24 22.61
N CYS A 122 -13.04 -0.95 23.13
CA CYS A 122 -11.77 -1.64 23.03
C CYS A 122 -12.03 -2.92 22.22
N ILE A 123 -11.36 -3.07 21.08
CA ILE A 123 -11.54 -4.23 20.20
C ILE A 123 -10.19 -4.89 20.01
N MET A 124 -10.07 -6.12 20.50
CA MET A 124 -8.91 -6.97 20.27
C MET A 124 -9.17 -7.86 19.05
N GLN A 125 -8.14 -8.05 18.24
CA GLN A 125 -8.15 -9.00 17.13
C GLN A 125 -8.49 -10.42 17.63
N ASN A 126 -9.51 -11.03 17.03
CA ASN A 126 -10.01 -12.35 17.36
C ASN A 126 -10.09 -13.24 16.10
N ASP A 127 -8.93 -13.64 15.56
CA ASP A 127 -8.88 -14.60 14.46
C ASP A 127 -8.81 -16.03 14.99
N THR A 128 -9.78 -16.86 14.60
CA THR A 128 -9.83 -18.29 14.94
C THR A 128 -8.69 -19.09 14.29
N ASN A 129 -8.01 -18.54 13.28
CA ASN A 129 -6.83 -19.14 12.64
C ASN A 129 -5.51 -18.62 13.21
N ARG A 130 -5.53 -17.83 14.30
CA ARG A 130 -4.33 -17.44 15.03
C ARG A 130 -3.61 -18.69 15.52
N GLU A 131 -2.29 -18.72 15.41
CA GLU A 131 -1.49 -19.76 16.04
C GLU A 131 -1.81 -19.79 17.56
N PRO A 132 -2.21 -20.95 18.13
CA PRO A 132 -2.68 -21.03 19.52
C PRO A 132 -1.69 -20.46 20.53
N ASP A 133 -0.40 -20.60 20.22
CA ASP A 133 0.71 -20.17 21.07
C ASP A 133 1.15 -18.72 20.82
N HIS A 134 0.48 -17.95 19.95
CA HIS A 134 0.78 -16.54 19.71
C HIS A 134 0.08 -15.67 20.78
N PRO A 135 0.81 -15.16 21.79
CA PRO A 135 0.21 -14.59 23.00
C PRO A 135 -0.23 -13.13 22.84
N VAL A 136 0.03 -12.55 21.67
CA VAL A 136 -0.21 -11.13 21.37
C VAL A 136 -1.03 -10.97 20.10
N GLY A 137 -1.64 -9.81 19.93
CA GLY A 137 -2.31 -9.41 18.70
C GLY A 137 -2.34 -7.89 18.54
N VAL A 138 -3.23 -7.43 17.66
CA VAL A 138 -3.49 -6.00 17.47
C VAL A 138 -4.80 -5.59 18.14
N ALA A 139 -4.86 -4.37 18.66
CA ALA A 139 -6.04 -3.79 19.30
C ALA A 139 -6.38 -2.42 18.71
N ILE A 140 -7.66 -2.07 18.69
CA ILE A 140 -8.14 -0.74 18.32
C ILE A 140 -9.02 -0.21 19.44
N PHE A 141 -8.76 1.03 19.84
CA PHE A 141 -9.47 1.76 20.88
C PHE A 141 -10.09 3.01 20.30
N LEU A 142 -11.40 3.19 20.51
CA LEU A 142 -12.18 4.28 19.93
C LEU A 142 -13.24 4.81 20.90
N ARG A 143 -13.64 6.06 20.68
CA ARG A 143 -14.72 6.73 21.42
C ARG A 143 -16.05 6.48 20.72
N SER A 144 -16.98 5.70 21.30
CA SER A 144 -18.31 5.43 20.71
C SER A 144 -19.12 6.70 20.46
N ALA A 145 -18.87 7.74 21.27
CA ALA A 145 -19.51 9.04 21.12
C ALA A 145 -19.25 9.65 19.73
N ARG A 146 -18.13 9.30 19.10
CA ARG A 146 -17.74 9.74 17.77
C ARG A 146 -17.84 8.64 16.72
N PHE A 147 -17.28 7.45 16.97
CA PHE A 147 -17.21 6.40 15.95
C PHE A 147 -18.15 5.25 16.25
N GLU A 148 -18.99 4.92 15.26
CA GLU A 148 -19.76 3.68 15.24
C GLU A 148 -19.02 2.63 14.42
N VAL A 149 -18.83 1.44 14.98
CA VAL A 149 -18.26 0.30 14.24
C VAL A 149 -19.37 -0.35 13.43
N THR A 150 -19.27 -0.27 12.11
CA THR A 150 -20.24 -0.84 11.17
C THR A 150 -19.87 -2.24 10.71
N LYS A 151 -18.57 -2.56 10.67
CA LYS A 151 -18.04 -3.87 10.26
C LYS A 151 -16.74 -4.18 10.99
N GLU A 152 -16.49 -5.46 11.23
CA GLU A 152 -15.22 -5.97 11.75
C GLU A 152 -14.71 -7.14 10.90
N HIS A 153 -13.44 -7.10 10.54
CA HIS A 153 -12.75 -8.23 9.92
C HIS A 153 -11.48 -8.54 10.70
N HIS A 154 -11.45 -9.75 11.25
CA HIS A 154 -10.34 -10.28 12.03
C HIS A 154 -9.46 -11.16 11.12
N ARG A 155 -8.15 -10.90 11.12
CA ARG A 155 -7.13 -11.66 10.39
C ARG A 155 -5.95 -11.92 11.29
N SER A 156 -5.15 -12.94 11.02
CA SER A 156 -4.10 -13.42 11.92
C SER A 156 -3.10 -12.35 12.35
N ARG A 157 -2.90 -11.32 11.53
CA ARG A 157 -1.98 -10.20 11.75
C ARG A 157 -2.62 -8.82 11.54
N ALA A 158 -3.94 -8.74 11.48
CA ALA A 158 -4.63 -7.46 11.27
C ALA A 158 -6.05 -7.44 11.83
N LEU A 159 -6.48 -6.26 12.25
CA LEU A 159 -7.86 -5.94 12.60
C LEU A 159 -8.34 -4.82 11.69
N ILE A 160 -9.41 -5.07 10.94
CA ILE A 160 -9.98 -4.09 10.00
C ILE A 160 -11.38 -3.73 10.46
N LEU A 161 -11.65 -2.43 10.59
CA LEU A 161 -12.93 -1.88 10.96
C LEU A 161 -13.51 -1.02 9.84
N GLY A 162 -14.81 -1.18 9.60
CA GLY A 162 -15.61 -0.13 8.98
C GLY A 162 -16.14 0.78 10.08
N LEU A 163 -15.90 2.08 9.96
CA LEU A 163 -16.30 3.08 10.95
C LEU A 163 -17.23 4.11 10.31
N GLN A 164 -18.21 4.58 11.07
CA GLN A 164 -19.00 5.76 10.74
C GLN A 164 -18.67 6.85 11.78
N ASP A 165 -18.07 7.95 11.33
CA ASP A 165 -17.84 9.14 12.14
C ASP A 165 -19.16 9.91 12.27
N ARG A 166 -19.67 10.03 13.48
CA ARG A 166 -20.91 10.74 13.83
C ARG A 166 -20.74 12.26 13.74
N VAL A 167 -19.52 12.78 13.86
CA VAL A 167 -19.23 14.21 13.82
C VAL A 167 -19.21 14.71 12.38
N THR A 168 -18.44 14.06 11.52
CA THR A 168 -18.29 14.47 10.10
C THR A 168 -19.27 13.76 9.16
N SER A 169 -20.06 12.82 9.68
CA SER A 169 -20.94 11.92 8.91
C SER A 169 -20.20 11.12 7.82
N THR A 170 -18.87 10.98 7.90
CA THR A 170 -18.04 10.23 6.94
C THR A 170 -17.87 8.78 7.38
N SER A 171 -17.67 7.91 6.42
CA SER A 171 -17.29 6.52 6.64
C SER A 171 -15.79 6.32 6.43
N LEU A 172 -15.16 5.52 7.29
CA LEU A 172 -13.73 5.25 7.28
C LEU A 172 -13.47 3.75 7.33
N ALA A 173 -12.70 3.24 6.37
CA ALA A 173 -12.11 1.91 6.45
C ALA A 173 -10.75 2.03 7.15
N LEU A 174 -10.62 1.40 8.32
CA LEU A 174 -9.40 1.44 9.12
C LEU A 174 -8.82 0.04 9.25
N ALA A 175 -7.54 -0.14 8.94
CA ALA A 175 -6.81 -1.36 9.23
C ALA A 175 -5.65 -1.09 10.18
N ASN A 176 -5.56 -1.89 11.26
CA ASN A 176 -4.41 -1.99 12.14
C ASN A 176 -3.67 -3.31 11.84
N CYS A 177 -2.39 -3.23 11.49
CA CYS A 177 -1.56 -4.35 11.06
C CYS A 177 -0.38 -4.61 11.99
N HIS A 178 -0.01 -5.88 12.16
CA HIS A 178 1.29 -6.33 12.67
C HIS A 178 1.79 -7.48 11.79
N LEU A 179 2.32 -7.14 10.61
CA LEU A 179 2.68 -8.11 9.58
C LEU A 179 3.88 -8.99 10.00
N ILE A 180 4.09 -10.10 9.30
CA ILE A 180 5.12 -11.05 9.70
C ILE A 180 6.55 -10.51 9.53
N ALA A 181 7.31 -10.49 10.62
CA ALA A 181 8.67 -9.93 10.67
C ALA A 181 9.74 -10.74 9.93
N GLN A 182 9.58 -12.07 9.87
CA GLN A 182 10.62 -12.98 9.38
C GLN A 182 10.99 -12.66 7.92
N ALA A 183 12.26 -12.36 7.67
CA ALA A 183 12.76 -12.03 6.33
C ALA A 183 12.52 -13.17 5.32
N SER A 184 12.68 -14.43 5.74
CA SER A 184 12.40 -15.61 4.92
C SER A 184 10.93 -15.76 4.52
N ARG A 185 10.02 -14.99 5.14
CA ARG A 185 8.57 -15.02 4.92
C ARG A 185 8.05 -13.74 4.28
N GLU A 186 8.88 -13.00 3.54
CA GLU A 186 8.47 -11.80 2.78
C GLU A 186 7.23 -12.04 1.89
N ALA A 187 7.15 -13.19 1.21
CA ALA A 187 5.99 -13.52 0.38
C ALA A 187 4.69 -13.70 1.19
N ASP A 188 4.78 -14.21 2.44
CA ASP A 188 3.62 -14.27 3.34
C ASP A 188 3.21 -12.86 3.80
N ARG A 189 4.19 -12.00 4.09
CA ARG A 189 3.98 -10.60 4.47
C ARG A 189 3.23 -9.83 3.39
N LEU A 190 3.64 -9.98 2.13
CA LEU A 190 2.92 -9.39 1.01
C LEU A 190 1.49 -9.93 0.89
N ARG A 191 1.28 -11.24 1.00
CA ARG A 191 -0.07 -11.83 0.99
C ARG A 191 -0.96 -11.28 2.12
N GLN A 192 -0.38 -10.99 3.28
CA GLN A 192 -1.10 -10.35 4.38
C GLN A 192 -1.53 -8.92 4.00
N ALA A 193 -0.64 -8.12 3.42
CA ALA A 193 -0.99 -6.78 2.92
C ALA A 193 -2.03 -6.81 1.79
N GLU A 194 -1.90 -7.71 0.81
CA GLU A 194 -2.91 -7.95 -0.23
C GLU A 194 -4.28 -8.32 0.37
N SER A 195 -4.31 -9.13 1.42
CA SER A 195 -5.55 -9.46 2.12
C SER A 195 -6.14 -8.24 2.84
N VAL A 196 -5.33 -7.41 3.46
CA VAL A 196 -5.78 -6.18 4.12
C VAL A 196 -6.37 -5.22 3.10
N MET A 197 -5.64 -4.95 2.01
CA MET A 197 -6.06 -4.02 0.95
C MET A 197 -7.38 -4.46 0.30
N ARG A 198 -7.54 -5.74 0.00
CA ARG A 198 -8.81 -6.28 -0.52
C ARG A 198 -9.98 -6.09 0.45
N LEU A 199 -9.75 -6.17 1.76
CA LEU A 199 -10.81 -6.00 2.75
C LEU A 199 -11.21 -4.54 2.93
N VAL A 200 -10.24 -3.64 3.09
CA VAL A 200 -10.53 -2.19 3.22
C VAL A 200 -11.21 -1.64 1.98
N GLU A 201 -10.81 -2.09 0.78
CA GLU A 201 -11.45 -1.68 -0.47
C GLU A 201 -12.92 -2.14 -0.55
N ARG A 202 -13.20 -3.38 -0.13
CA ARG A 202 -14.57 -3.94 -0.07
C ARG A 202 -15.47 -3.25 0.95
N LEU A 203 -14.93 -2.58 1.96
CA LEU A 203 -15.72 -1.80 2.89
C LEU A 203 -16.41 -0.61 2.20
N ASN A 204 -15.84 -0.12 1.09
CA ASN A 204 -16.40 0.96 0.30
C ASN A 204 -16.71 2.22 1.12
N ALA A 205 -15.81 2.54 2.05
CA ALA A 205 -15.86 3.75 2.86
C ALA A 205 -15.42 5.00 2.06
N ASP A 206 -15.80 6.19 2.55
CA ASP A 206 -15.39 7.47 1.97
C ASP A 206 -13.87 7.63 1.98
N ALA A 207 -13.22 7.20 3.06
CA ALA A 207 -11.77 7.23 3.22
C ALA A 207 -11.21 5.89 3.70
N THR A 208 -9.91 5.67 3.46
CA THR A 208 -9.18 4.48 3.92
C THR A 208 -7.90 4.87 4.64
N VAL A 209 -7.65 4.22 5.77
CA VAL A 209 -6.41 4.30 6.56
C VAL A 209 -5.91 2.88 6.79
N VAL A 210 -4.65 2.63 6.43
CA VAL A 210 -3.94 1.39 6.79
C VAL A 210 -2.71 1.80 7.59
N LEU A 211 -2.64 1.34 8.83
CA LEU A 211 -1.56 1.69 9.74
C LEU A 211 -1.08 0.47 10.53
N GLY A 212 0.03 0.63 11.23
CA GLY A 212 0.59 -0.38 12.11
C GLY A 212 2.03 -0.72 11.78
N ASP A 213 2.47 -1.84 12.36
CA ASP A 213 3.80 -2.38 12.17
C ASP A 213 3.81 -3.32 10.96
N PHE A 214 4.47 -2.89 9.89
CA PHE A 214 4.62 -3.68 8.66
C PHE A 214 5.85 -4.58 8.72
N ASN A 215 6.73 -4.40 9.72
CA ASN A 215 8.08 -4.94 9.80
C ASN A 215 8.92 -4.63 8.55
N ASP A 216 8.56 -3.59 7.82
CA ASP A 216 9.05 -3.34 6.46
C ASP A 216 9.20 -1.84 6.23
N GLU A 217 10.17 -1.42 5.43
CA GLU A 217 10.42 0.00 5.14
C GLU A 217 9.55 0.53 3.99
N GLU A 218 9.49 1.85 3.81
CA GLU A 218 8.62 2.46 2.79
C GLU A 218 8.94 2.02 1.35
N HIS A 219 10.21 1.70 1.08
CA HIS A 219 10.67 1.33 -0.26
C HIS A 219 10.59 -0.16 -0.56
N THR A 220 10.09 -0.98 0.36
CA THR A 220 10.06 -2.43 0.20
C THR A 220 8.73 -2.90 -0.38
N ARG A 221 8.68 -4.18 -0.75
CA ARG A 221 7.60 -4.74 -1.57
C ARG A 221 6.22 -4.58 -0.93
N CYS A 222 6.12 -4.69 0.38
CA CYS A 222 4.85 -4.63 1.10
C CYS A 222 4.24 -3.23 1.07
N VAL A 223 5.01 -2.20 1.44
CA VAL A 223 4.52 -0.82 1.46
C VAL A 223 4.33 -0.31 0.02
N ARG A 224 5.26 -0.64 -0.90
CA ARG A 224 5.10 -0.30 -2.31
C ARG A 224 3.86 -0.90 -2.95
N TYR A 225 3.45 -2.10 -2.54
CA TYR A 225 2.18 -2.69 -2.99
C TYR A 225 0.99 -1.81 -2.57
N VAL A 226 0.95 -1.35 -1.33
CA VAL A 226 -0.13 -0.44 -0.86
C VAL A 226 -0.12 0.88 -1.63
N LEU A 227 1.06 1.37 -2.01
CA LEU A 227 1.24 2.64 -2.74
C LEU A 227 1.18 2.48 -4.27
N GLN A 228 0.98 1.26 -4.79
CA GLN A 228 1.30 0.92 -6.19
C GLN A 228 0.56 1.78 -7.21
N GLN A 229 -0.71 2.08 -6.95
CA GLN A 229 -1.55 2.88 -7.85
C GLN A 229 -1.04 4.32 -7.96
N THR A 230 -0.70 4.93 -6.83
CA THR A 230 -0.16 6.29 -6.77
C THR A 230 1.23 6.35 -7.41
N LEU A 231 2.08 5.37 -7.14
CA LEU A 231 3.43 5.29 -7.71
C LEU A 231 3.39 5.15 -9.25
N ALA A 232 2.48 4.33 -9.77
CA ALA A 232 2.30 4.16 -11.21
C ALA A 232 1.82 5.47 -11.87
N LEU A 233 0.85 6.17 -11.26
CA LEU A 233 0.38 7.45 -11.76
C LEU A 233 1.46 8.55 -11.71
N ARG A 234 2.28 8.59 -10.65
CA ARG A 234 3.44 9.50 -10.56
C ARG A 234 4.47 9.22 -11.66
N ALA A 235 4.74 7.94 -11.96
CA ALA A 235 5.66 7.56 -13.02
C ALA A 235 5.13 7.95 -14.42
N GLY A 236 3.82 7.90 -14.64
CA GLY A 236 3.18 8.31 -15.90
C GLY A 236 2.94 9.82 -16.04
N ALA A 237 2.98 10.60 -14.95
CA ALA A 237 2.61 12.02 -14.95
C ALA A 237 3.49 12.94 -15.82
N PRO A 238 4.84 12.77 -15.91
CA PRO A 238 5.68 13.62 -16.76
C PRO A 238 5.33 13.50 -18.26
N HIS A 239 4.93 12.30 -18.70
CA HIS A 239 4.49 12.06 -20.06
C HIS A 239 3.15 12.78 -20.33
N ALA A 240 2.17 12.64 -19.43
CA ALA A 240 0.87 13.30 -19.55
C ALA A 240 0.95 14.84 -19.54
N GLN A 241 1.85 15.43 -18.75
CA GLN A 241 2.04 16.88 -18.67
C GLN A 241 2.76 17.47 -19.89
N ALA A 242 3.74 16.75 -20.46
CA ALA A 242 4.41 17.17 -21.70
C ALA A 242 3.42 17.25 -22.88
N LEU A 243 2.46 16.32 -22.93
CA LEU A 243 1.43 16.26 -23.96
C LEU A 243 0.36 17.36 -23.79
N GLU A 244 -0.06 17.69 -22.55
CA GLU A 244 -0.96 18.83 -22.29
C GLU A 244 -0.30 20.17 -22.65
N ALA A 245 0.99 20.34 -22.39
CA ALA A 245 1.74 21.56 -22.74
C ALA A 245 1.87 21.75 -24.25
N GLN A 246 2.05 20.65 -25.01
CA GLN A 246 2.05 20.68 -26.48
C GLN A 246 0.64 20.95 -27.05
N GLY A 247 -0.42 20.43 -26.42
CA GLY A 247 -1.81 20.69 -26.82
C GLY A 247 -2.33 22.10 -26.52
N GLN A 248 -1.83 22.77 -25.48
CA GLN A 248 -2.20 24.16 -25.14
C GLN A 248 -1.47 25.21 -25.99
N SER A 249 -0.29 24.89 -26.54
CA SER A 249 0.47 25.79 -27.42
C SER A 249 -0.23 26.05 -28.76
N VAL A 250 -1.01 25.09 -29.27
CA VAL A 250 -1.65 25.15 -30.59
C VAL A 250 -2.85 26.12 -30.65
N PHE A 251 -3.36 26.60 -29.51
CA PHE A 251 -4.52 27.51 -29.46
C PHE A 251 -4.18 29.00 -29.24
N ALA A 252 -2.91 29.36 -29.10
CA ALA A 252 -2.48 30.72 -28.78
C ALA A 252 -1.70 31.42 -29.90
N SER A 253 -2.09 31.27 -31.17
CA SER A 253 -1.59 32.18 -32.23
C SER A 253 -2.46 32.19 -33.49
N THR A 254 -3.66 32.78 -33.44
CA THR A 254 -4.28 33.35 -34.66
C THR A 254 -5.12 34.58 -34.34
N SER A 255 -4.52 35.77 -34.49
CA SER A 255 -5.24 36.98 -34.88
C SER A 255 -4.36 37.81 -35.80
N SER A 256 -4.79 37.87 -37.06
CA SER A 256 -4.17 38.46 -38.25
C SER A 256 -4.11 39.99 -38.26
N SER A 257 -3.12 40.59 -38.95
CA SER A 257 -3.35 41.43 -40.15
C SER A 257 -2.08 42.12 -40.71
N GLY A 258 -1.83 41.94 -42.02
CA GLY A 258 -1.34 42.98 -42.94
C GLY A 258 0.17 43.05 -43.26
N GLY A 259 0.60 42.62 -44.46
CA GLY A 259 1.93 42.88 -45.05
C GLY A 259 2.05 44.24 -45.78
N PRO A 260 2.98 44.46 -46.75
CA PRO A 260 4.06 43.57 -47.24
C PRO A 260 5.46 44.25 -47.41
N GLU A 261 6.38 43.49 -48.01
CA GLU A 261 7.63 43.87 -48.73
C GLU A 261 8.98 43.51 -48.07
N GLY A 262 9.77 42.68 -48.79
CA GLY A 262 11.22 42.56 -48.60
C GLY A 262 11.80 41.14 -48.70
N GLU A 263 12.22 40.77 -49.92
CA GLU A 263 13.31 39.86 -50.34
C GLU A 263 13.81 38.68 -49.47
N ALA A 264 13.90 37.52 -50.14
CA ALA A 264 14.54 36.27 -49.73
C ALA A 264 16.11 36.40 -49.66
N PRO A 265 16.90 35.42 -49.12
CA PRO A 265 16.85 34.01 -49.55
C PRO A 265 17.05 32.93 -48.47
N ALA A 266 16.55 31.73 -48.85
CA ALA A 266 17.04 30.37 -48.60
C ALA A 266 17.36 29.91 -47.17
N GLU A 267 16.65 28.87 -46.70
CA GLU A 267 17.19 27.50 -46.62
C GLU A 267 16.13 26.50 -46.10
N GLU A 268 16.21 25.29 -46.68
CA GLU A 268 15.76 23.96 -46.22
C GLU A 268 14.27 23.63 -46.04
N GLU A 269 13.80 22.78 -46.97
CA GLU A 269 12.66 21.87 -46.82
C GLU A 269 12.90 20.90 -45.64
N SER A 270 11.93 20.77 -44.75
CA SER A 270 11.59 19.47 -44.18
C SER A 270 10.09 19.41 -43.91
N ASP A 271 9.42 18.53 -44.65
CA ASP A 271 8.03 18.14 -44.42
C ASP A 271 7.95 17.36 -43.11
N ALA A 272 7.17 17.87 -42.16
CA ALA A 272 6.69 17.11 -41.02
C ALA A 272 5.15 17.15 -41.05
N GLU A 273 4.56 16.13 -41.67
CA GLU A 273 3.16 15.77 -41.50
C GLU A 273 2.92 15.52 -40.00
N GLY A 274 2.25 16.47 -39.34
CA GLY A 274 1.83 16.36 -37.94
C GLY A 274 0.74 15.29 -37.82
N ASP A 275 1.15 14.14 -37.33
CA ASP A 275 0.35 12.92 -37.35
C ASP A 275 -0.65 12.90 -36.18
N ALA A 276 -1.91 12.57 -36.49
CA ALA A 276 -2.98 12.38 -35.52
C ALA A 276 -2.77 11.11 -34.66
N THR A 277 -1.67 10.38 -34.88
CA THR A 277 -1.26 9.16 -34.17
C THR A 277 -0.67 9.43 -32.78
N GLU A 278 0.06 10.53 -32.57
CA GLU A 278 0.71 10.80 -31.27
C GLU A 278 -0.30 11.04 -30.13
N ALA A 279 -1.45 11.67 -30.45
CA ALA A 279 -2.54 11.87 -29.49
C ALA A 279 -3.27 10.55 -29.13
N THR A 280 -3.28 9.57 -30.04
CA THR A 280 -3.85 8.23 -29.78
C THR A 280 -2.88 7.32 -29.03
N GLU A 281 -1.57 7.45 -29.28
CA GLU A 281 -0.51 6.69 -28.57
C GLU A 281 -0.35 7.14 -27.12
N ALA A 282 -0.50 8.44 -26.84
CA ALA A 282 -0.53 9.01 -25.50
C ALA A 282 -1.67 8.48 -24.61
N SER A 283 -2.88 8.35 -25.18
CA SER A 283 -4.01 7.72 -24.49
C SER A 283 -3.71 6.25 -24.22
N ALA A 284 -3.15 5.55 -25.21
CA ALA A 284 -2.83 4.13 -25.11
C ALA A 284 -1.77 3.84 -24.04
N ALA A 285 -0.73 4.67 -23.87
CA ALA A 285 0.31 4.48 -22.86
C ALA A 285 -0.18 4.70 -21.42
N ALA A 286 -1.05 5.70 -21.20
CA ALA A 286 -1.68 5.90 -19.90
C ALA A 286 -2.75 4.82 -19.61
N ASP A 287 -3.49 4.40 -20.62
CA ASP A 287 -4.42 3.28 -20.56
C ASP A 287 -3.67 1.96 -20.28
N GLU A 288 -2.47 1.73 -20.81
CA GLU A 288 -1.60 0.58 -20.53
C GLU A 288 -1.06 0.56 -19.09
N VAL A 289 -0.64 1.73 -18.57
CA VAL A 289 -0.19 1.85 -17.18
C VAL A 289 -1.35 1.59 -16.21
N VAL A 290 -2.57 2.03 -16.52
CA VAL A 290 -3.77 1.77 -15.69
C VAL A 290 -4.31 0.35 -15.89
N ALA A 291 -4.23 -0.22 -17.09
CA ALA A 291 -4.72 -1.57 -17.40
C ALA A 291 -3.80 -2.70 -16.91
N SER A 292 -2.52 -2.41 -16.63
CA SER A 292 -1.54 -3.40 -16.13
C SER A 292 -1.43 -3.49 -14.61
N LEU A 293 -2.20 -2.68 -13.85
CA LEU A 293 -2.12 -2.64 -12.39
C LEU A 293 -2.97 -3.74 -11.74
N ASP A 294 -2.41 -4.95 -11.63
CA ASP A 294 -2.95 -6.00 -10.77
C ASP A 294 -2.98 -5.55 -9.29
N GLY A 295 -4.14 -5.67 -8.61
CA GLY A 295 -4.27 -5.44 -7.17
C GLY A 295 -5.41 -4.50 -6.76
N HIS A 296 -5.26 -3.78 -5.64
CA HIS A 296 -6.28 -2.85 -5.14
C HIS A 296 -6.29 -1.55 -5.93
N ARG A 297 -7.40 -0.80 -5.91
CA ARG A 297 -7.58 0.44 -6.69
C ARG A 297 -7.42 1.72 -5.90
N LEU A 298 -7.23 1.64 -4.59
CA LEU A 298 -7.08 2.81 -3.74
C LEU A 298 -5.83 3.62 -4.11
N LEU A 299 -5.98 4.94 -4.27
CA LEU A 299 -4.88 5.88 -4.38
C LEU A 299 -4.39 6.19 -2.96
N MET A 300 -3.30 5.53 -2.55
CA MET A 300 -2.75 5.66 -1.19
C MET A 300 -1.47 6.48 -1.21
N TYR A 301 -1.16 7.17 -0.11
CA TYR A 301 0.11 7.83 0.13
C TYR A 301 0.57 7.61 1.57
N SER A 302 1.85 7.79 1.83
CA SER A 302 2.42 7.70 3.17
C SER A 302 2.40 9.06 3.84
N ALA A 303 1.86 9.17 5.05
CA ALA A 303 1.85 10.42 5.80
C ALA A 303 3.26 10.94 6.16
N TYR A 304 4.25 10.04 6.11
CA TYR A 304 5.65 10.30 6.40
C TYR A 304 6.53 10.15 5.17
N GLU A 305 5.97 10.28 3.97
CA GLU A 305 6.74 10.25 2.73
C GLU A 305 7.86 11.31 2.76
N ASN A 306 9.07 10.89 2.39
CA ASN A 306 10.30 11.72 2.39
C ASN A 306 10.65 12.36 3.75
N VAL A 307 10.17 11.80 4.87
CA VAL A 307 10.58 12.21 6.21
C VAL A 307 11.68 11.30 6.72
N ASP A 308 12.77 11.90 7.20
CA ASP A 308 13.78 11.17 7.96
C ASP A 308 13.24 10.81 9.35
N LEU A 309 12.57 9.65 9.42
CA LEU A 309 11.95 9.11 10.61
C LEU A 309 12.38 7.66 10.77
N PHE A 310 12.77 7.27 11.98
CA PHE A 310 12.75 5.88 12.42
C PHE A 310 11.65 5.70 13.46
N THR A 311 11.10 4.50 13.51
CA THR A 311 10.05 4.13 14.47
C THR A 311 10.44 2.94 15.31
N PHE A 312 11.52 2.25 14.97
CA PHE A 312 12.07 1.10 15.68
C PHE A 312 13.57 1.29 15.91
N VAL A 313 14.02 1.05 17.14
CA VAL A 313 15.45 1.10 17.51
C VAL A 313 15.82 -0.08 18.39
N ALA A 314 16.63 -0.97 17.83
CA ALA A 314 17.32 -2.03 18.54
C ALA A 314 18.83 -1.95 18.30
N ARG A 315 19.60 -2.76 19.04
CA ARG A 315 21.07 -2.73 19.03
C ARG A 315 21.72 -2.75 17.64
N TYR A 316 21.14 -3.49 16.70
CA TYR A 316 21.71 -3.72 15.37
C TYR A 316 20.82 -3.22 14.24
N LEU A 317 19.68 -2.60 14.56
CA LEU A 317 18.69 -2.23 13.58
C LEU A 317 17.97 -0.97 14.02
N VAL A 318 18.04 0.05 13.18
CA VAL A 318 17.24 1.27 13.25
C VAL A 318 16.47 1.32 11.95
N SER A 319 15.14 1.39 12.03
CA SER A 319 14.30 1.32 10.84
C SER A 319 12.95 2.01 11.07
N ARG A 320 12.26 2.31 9.97
CA ARG A 320 10.85 2.74 9.99
C ARG A 320 9.98 1.55 9.61
N MET A 321 9.46 0.89 10.63
CA MET A 321 8.59 -0.28 10.50
C MET A 321 7.11 0.08 10.62
N ASP A 322 6.82 1.22 11.25
CA ASP A 322 5.47 1.67 11.56
C ASP A 322 5.03 2.73 10.55
N HIS A 323 3.90 2.47 9.90
CA HIS A 323 3.40 3.30 8.81
C HIS A 323 2.01 3.81 9.09
N VAL A 324 1.70 4.98 8.52
CA VAL A 324 0.34 5.50 8.40
C VAL A 324 0.10 5.82 6.92
N LEU A 325 -0.62 4.92 6.26
CA LEU A 325 -0.91 4.97 4.83
C LEU A 325 -2.35 5.42 4.64
N LEU A 326 -2.54 6.50 3.89
CA LEU A 326 -3.77 7.26 3.79
C LEU A 326 -4.28 7.24 2.35
N SER A 327 -5.59 7.10 2.13
CA SER A 327 -6.15 7.38 0.81
C SER A 327 -5.98 8.86 0.45
N SER A 328 -5.84 9.20 -0.83
CA SER A 328 -5.54 10.57 -1.32
C SER A 328 -6.53 11.66 -0.88
N ASN A 329 -7.73 11.26 -0.48
CA ASN A 329 -8.78 12.13 0.02
C ASN A 329 -8.75 12.34 1.54
N CYS A 330 -7.92 11.60 2.28
CA CYS A 330 -7.49 12.00 3.61
C CYS A 330 -6.47 13.14 3.45
N GLU A 331 -6.85 14.35 3.81
CA GLU A 331 -5.93 15.47 3.93
C GLU A 331 -5.13 15.36 5.21
N LEU A 332 -3.80 15.29 5.10
CA LEU A 332 -2.90 15.34 6.25
C LEU A 332 -2.83 16.78 6.77
N VAL A 333 -3.27 17.00 8.00
CA VAL A 333 -3.29 18.30 8.69
C VAL A 333 -2.07 18.44 9.59
N ALA A 334 -1.70 17.38 10.29
CA ALA A 334 -0.51 17.32 11.12
C ALA A 334 0.06 15.90 11.12
N ARG A 335 1.38 15.80 11.34
CA ARG A 335 2.07 14.54 11.61
C ARG A 335 3.01 14.71 12.80
N HIS A 336 3.08 13.68 13.63
CA HIS A 336 3.86 13.71 14.86
C HIS A 336 5.34 13.48 14.57
N ALA A 337 6.19 14.34 15.12
CA ALA A 337 7.60 14.06 15.34
C ALA A 337 7.77 13.34 16.70
N PRO A 338 8.13 12.06 16.74
CA PRO A 338 8.24 11.31 18.00
C PRO A 338 9.44 11.75 18.86
N PHE A 339 10.32 12.59 18.33
CA PHE A 339 11.47 13.14 19.03
C PHE A 339 11.82 14.53 18.47
N ALA A 340 12.28 15.42 19.36
CA ALA A 340 13.09 16.56 18.98
C ALA A 340 14.49 16.09 18.53
N PRO A 341 15.24 16.86 17.73
CA PRO A 341 16.58 16.47 17.26
C PRO A 341 17.52 16.03 18.39
N GLU A 342 17.51 16.73 19.52
CA GLU A 342 18.35 16.42 20.69
C GLU A 342 17.98 15.09 21.34
N THR A 343 16.70 14.72 21.28
CA THR A 343 16.21 13.43 21.78
C THR A 343 16.44 12.29 20.78
N ARG A 344 16.54 12.59 19.46
CA ARG A 344 16.82 11.60 18.42
C ARG A 344 18.20 10.96 18.63
N ASP A 345 19.23 11.79 18.81
CA ASP A 345 20.59 11.32 19.02
C ASP A 345 20.72 10.53 20.34
N ALA A 346 20.01 10.96 21.38
CA ALA A 346 19.95 10.26 22.65
C ALA A 346 19.31 8.86 22.50
N VAL A 347 18.22 8.75 21.74
CA VAL A 347 17.57 7.45 21.44
C VAL A 347 18.50 6.53 20.67
N LEU A 348 19.23 7.04 19.66
CA LEU A 348 20.20 6.23 18.91
C LEU A 348 21.38 5.78 19.78
N ALA A 349 21.82 6.62 20.73
CA ALA A 349 22.92 6.30 21.63
C ALA A 349 22.53 5.30 22.73
N HIS A 350 21.29 5.35 23.22
CA HIS A 350 20.84 4.58 24.39
C HIS A 350 19.88 3.43 24.07
N LEU A 351 19.46 3.29 22.81
CA LEU A 351 18.49 2.32 22.32
C LEU A 351 17.10 2.49 22.98
N LEU A 352 16.17 1.62 22.58
CA LEU A 352 14.85 1.49 23.15
C LEU A 352 14.59 0.04 23.61
N PRO A 353 13.76 -0.22 24.65
CA PRO A 353 13.15 0.75 25.57
C PRO A 353 14.18 1.54 26.41
N SER A 354 13.73 2.62 27.05
CA SER A 354 14.59 3.51 27.84
C SER A 354 13.89 4.04 29.11
N ALA A 355 14.53 4.96 29.81
CA ALA A 355 13.93 5.63 30.97
C ALA A 355 12.63 6.39 30.61
N GLN A 356 12.51 6.87 29.37
CA GLN A 356 11.38 7.70 28.92
C GLN A 356 10.40 6.96 28.00
N HIS A 357 10.84 5.87 27.38
CA HIS A 357 10.07 5.13 26.37
C HIS A 357 9.89 3.67 26.78
N GLY A 358 8.64 3.20 26.76
CA GLY A 358 8.29 1.85 27.25
C GLY A 358 8.32 0.76 26.18
N SER A 359 8.63 1.08 24.93
CA SER A 359 8.71 0.15 23.81
C SER A 359 10.03 0.32 23.06
N ASP A 360 10.43 -0.68 22.28
CA ASP A 360 11.48 -0.60 21.25
C ASP A 360 11.00 0.11 19.97
N HIS A 361 9.70 0.35 19.87
CA HIS A 361 9.09 1.24 18.89
C HIS A 361 8.75 2.62 19.49
N LEU A 362 8.53 3.58 18.61
CA LEU A 362 8.03 4.91 18.93
C LEU A 362 6.62 5.09 18.35
N PRO A 363 5.71 5.77 19.06
CA PRO A 363 4.36 5.98 18.57
C PRO A 363 4.36 6.92 17.37
N VAL A 364 3.57 6.57 16.36
CA VAL A 364 3.35 7.39 15.17
C VAL A 364 1.94 7.94 15.22
N ALA A 365 1.76 9.22 14.92
CA ALA A 365 0.45 9.85 14.98
C ALA A 365 0.25 10.90 13.89
N VAL A 366 -0.98 11.00 13.40
CA VAL A 366 -1.37 11.99 12.40
C VAL A 366 -2.71 12.60 12.74
N GLU A 367 -2.95 13.80 12.26
CA GLU A 367 -4.26 14.42 12.23
C GLU A 367 -4.70 14.57 10.78
N VAL A 368 -5.88 14.05 10.45
CA VAL A 368 -6.39 14.04 9.07
C VAL A 368 -7.79 14.62 8.99
N ARG A 369 -8.12 15.18 7.81
CA ARG A 369 -9.47 15.62 7.45
C ARG A 369 -9.90 14.88 6.19
N ILE A 370 -11.13 14.37 6.16
CA ILE A 370 -11.64 13.65 4.99
C ILE A 370 -12.30 14.64 4.03
N ASP A 371 -11.79 14.71 2.80
CA ASP A 371 -12.41 15.41 1.69
C ASP A 371 -13.23 14.41 0.84
N ARG A 372 -14.50 14.68 0.59
CA ARG A 372 -15.38 13.79 -0.18
C ARG A 372 -15.36 14.08 -1.68
N GLU A 373 -14.85 15.25 -2.08
CA GLU A 373 -14.82 15.67 -3.47
C GLU A 373 -13.59 15.09 -4.20
N VAL A 374 -12.55 14.76 -3.43
CA VAL A 374 -11.30 14.17 -3.93
C VAL A 374 -11.50 12.69 -4.28
N VAL A 375 -11.02 12.31 -5.46
CA VAL A 375 -11.00 10.91 -5.90
C VAL A 375 -9.94 10.13 -5.12
N CYS A 376 -10.36 9.02 -4.52
CA CYS A 376 -9.50 8.12 -3.74
C CYS A 376 -9.26 6.75 -4.38
N ARG A 377 -9.75 6.55 -5.60
CA ARG A 377 -9.68 5.28 -6.34
C ARG A 377 -9.32 5.53 -7.78
N ALA A 378 -8.36 4.76 -8.30
CA ALA A 378 -8.10 4.67 -9.71
C ALA A 378 -9.32 4.13 -10.47
N ALA A 379 -9.47 4.54 -11.72
CA ALA A 379 -10.53 4.09 -12.61
C ALA A 379 -10.45 2.57 -12.71
N THR A 380 -11.61 1.91 -12.77
CA THR A 380 -11.66 0.66 -13.53
C THR A 380 -11.52 1.04 -15.00
N PRO A 381 -10.84 0.25 -15.83
CA PRO A 381 -11.30 0.12 -17.21
C PRO A 381 -12.81 -0.13 -17.12
N GLU A 382 -13.64 0.75 -17.66
CA GLU A 382 -15.11 0.56 -17.71
C GLU A 382 -15.45 -0.57 -18.69
N THR A 383 -14.87 -1.75 -18.54
CA THR A 383 -15.25 -3.00 -19.19
C THR A 383 -14.54 -4.14 -18.48
N ASP A 384 -15.29 -5.10 -17.95
CA ASP A 384 -14.82 -6.48 -18.07
C ASP A 384 -14.45 -6.72 -19.54
N ARG A 385 -13.25 -7.26 -19.74
CA ARG A 385 -12.47 -7.43 -20.99
C ARG A 385 -11.50 -6.29 -21.27
N VAL A 386 -10.31 -6.34 -20.66
CA VAL A 386 -9.11 -6.30 -21.51
C VAL A 386 -9.35 -7.35 -22.58
N ASP A 387 -9.40 -6.97 -23.85
CA ASP A 387 -9.59 -7.95 -24.92
C ASP A 387 -8.54 -9.05 -24.72
N PRO A 388 -8.93 -10.31 -24.46
CA PRO A 388 -7.95 -11.35 -24.23
C PRO A 388 -6.99 -11.54 -25.42
N ALA A 389 -7.29 -10.98 -26.60
CA ALA A 389 -6.39 -10.87 -27.75
C ALA A 389 -5.16 -10.00 -27.48
N LEU A 390 -5.21 -9.01 -26.58
CA LEU A 390 -4.06 -8.16 -26.24
C LEU A 390 -2.93 -8.93 -25.55
N TYR A 391 -3.23 -10.04 -24.89
CA TYR A 391 -2.21 -10.94 -24.34
C TYR A 391 -1.59 -11.86 -25.39
N MET A 392 -2.14 -11.92 -26.62
CA MET A 392 -1.66 -12.80 -27.69
C MET A 392 -0.55 -12.13 -28.49
N THR A 393 0.59 -11.86 -27.86
CA THR A 393 1.75 -11.30 -28.56
C THR A 393 2.30 -12.28 -29.59
N SER A 394 2.96 -11.77 -30.62
CA SER A 394 3.60 -12.59 -31.66
C SER A 394 4.61 -13.57 -31.07
N GLU A 395 5.31 -13.16 -30.01
CA GLU A 395 6.30 -13.97 -29.28
C GLU A 395 5.63 -15.11 -28.51
N LEU A 396 4.54 -14.84 -27.80
CA LEU A 396 3.79 -15.86 -27.07
C LEU A 396 3.14 -16.87 -28.00
N VAL A 397 2.57 -16.39 -29.12
CA VAL A 397 2.02 -17.25 -30.17
C VAL A 397 3.12 -18.13 -30.77
N ALA A 398 4.31 -17.58 -31.03
CA ALA A 398 5.46 -18.32 -31.53
C ALA A 398 5.96 -19.36 -30.51
N GLU A 399 6.03 -19.01 -29.22
CA GLU A 399 6.44 -19.90 -28.14
C GLU A 399 5.45 -21.07 -27.97
N TRP A 400 4.15 -20.76 -28.01
CA TRP A 400 3.11 -21.79 -27.99
C TRP A 400 3.17 -22.70 -29.23
N GLN A 401 3.38 -22.15 -30.42
CA GLN A 401 3.54 -22.94 -31.65
C GLN A 401 4.82 -23.80 -31.60
N GLN A 402 5.92 -23.27 -31.08
CA GLN A 402 7.16 -24.03 -30.88
C GLN A 402 6.92 -25.21 -29.92
N LEU A 403 6.22 -24.97 -28.82
CA LEU A 403 5.83 -26.02 -27.88
C LEU A 403 4.96 -27.07 -28.59
N LEU A 404 3.95 -26.68 -29.37
CA LEU A 404 3.11 -27.60 -30.13
C LEU A 404 3.91 -28.45 -31.15
N ARG A 405 4.97 -27.91 -31.77
CA ARG A 405 5.87 -28.69 -32.67
C ARG A 405 6.64 -29.78 -31.92
N GLN A 406 6.90 -29.58 -30.64
CA GLN A 406 7.59 -30.53 -29.77
C GLN A 406 6.66 -31.58 -29.14
N ALA A 407 5.37 -31.57 -29.50
CA ALA A 407 4.38 -32.50 -28.96
C ALA A 407 4.82 -33.97 -29.19
N PRO A 408 4.90 -34.79 -28.12
CA PRO A 408 5.22 -36.21 -28.26
C PRO A 408 4.20 -36.93 -29.15
N PRO A 409 4.62 -37.90 -29.98
CA PRO A 409 3.68 -38.67 -30.80
C PRO A 409 2.69 -39.41 -29.91
N ARG A 410 1.42 -39.47 -30.35
CA ARG A 410 0.42 -40.27 -29.65
C ARG A 410 0.79 -41.76 -29.76
N PRO A 411 0.78 -42.53 -28.66
CA PRO A 411 1.02 -43.97 -28.70
C PRO A 411 0.01 -44.64 -29.64
N LYS A 412 0.51 -45.35 -30.67
CA LYS A 412 -0.34 -46.07 -31.62
C LYS A 412 -0.74 -47.42 -31.03
N GLY A 413 -1.76 -47.43 -30.17
CA GLY A 413 -2.37 -48.64 -29.59
C GLY A 413 -1.52 -49.32 -28.51
N GLY A 414 -2.13 -49.58 -27.34
CA GLY A 414 -1.47 -50.17 -26.17
C GLY A 414 -1.21 -49.19 -25.03
N LYS A 415 -0.86 -49.70 -23.84
CA LYS A 415 -0.49 -48.86 -22.68
C LYS A 415 0.85 -48.15 -22.97
N PRO A 416 0.97 -46.83 -22.73
CA PRO A 416 2.23 -46.11 -22.92
C PRO A 416 3.34 -46.71 -22.07
N THR A 417 4.54 -46.80 -22.62
CA THR A 417 5.75 -47.12 -21.86
C THR A 417 6.03 -46.04 -20.82
N GLY A 418 6.81 -46.34 -19.77
CA GLY A 418 7.16 -45.36 -18.74
C GLY A 418 7.87 -44.13 -19.28
N ALA A 419 8.71 -44.30 -20.31
CA ALA A 419 9.40 -43.20 -20.98
C ALA A 419 8.45 -42.32 -21.81
N GLU A 420 7.47 -42.92 -22.50
CA GLU A 420 6.42 -42.18 -23.20
C GLU A 420 5.53 -41.41 -22.23
N LEU A 421 5.18 -42.01 -21.10
CA LEU A 421 4.38 -41.37 -20.05
C LEU A 421 5.12 -40.17 -19.44
N ALA A 422 6.43 -40.28 -19.20
CA ALA A 422 7.25 -39.18 -18.70
C ALA A 422 7.28 -38.00 -19.67
N ARG A 423 7.47 -38.27 -20.98
CA ARG A 423 7.45 -37.23 -22.03
C ARG A 423 6.09 -36.54 -22.15
N LEU A 424 5.00 -37.31 -22.06
CA LEU A 424 3.65 -36.75 -22.07
C LEU A 424 3.37 -35.87 -20.84
N LYS A 425 3.88 -36.25 -19.67
CA LYS A 425 3.76 -35.45 -18.44
C LYS A 425 4.56 -34.16 -18.51
N ALA A 426 5.81 -34.22 -18.99
CA ALA A 426 6.65 -33.04 -19.16
C ALA A 426 5.98 -32.03 -20.11
N PHE A 427 5.55 -32.49 -21.29
CA PHE A 427 4.83 -31.66 -22.25
C PHE A 427 3.54 -31.03 -21.68
N ALA A 428 2.79 -31.78 -20.87
CA ALA A 428 1.59 -31.26 -20.21
C ALA A 428 1.88 -30.23 -19.11
N GLU A 429 3.05 -30.33 -18.47
CA GLU A 429 3.52 -29.36 -17.48
C GLU A 429 3.97 -28.07 -18.15
N ASP A 430 4.75 -28.16 -19.24
CA ASP A 430 5.21 -27.00 -20.00
C ASP A 430 4.02 -26.19 -20.54
N LYS A 431 2.99 -26.86 -21.05
CA LYS A 431 1.73 -26.21 -21.45
C LYS A 431 1.02 -25.54 -20.29
N ARG A 432 1.08 -26.11 -19.08
CA ARG A 432 0.44 -25.55 -17.89
C ARG A 432 1.20 -24.32 -17.40
N GLN A 433 2.52 -24.38 -17.39
CA GLN A 433 3.38 -23.26 -17.03
C GLN A 433 3.18 -22.08 -17.97
N LEU A 434 3.19 -22.32 -19.28
CA LEU A 434 2.95 -21.27 -20.28
C LEU A 434 1.52 -20.72 -20.24
N LEU A 435 0.52 -21.50 -19.81
CA LEU A 435 -0.83 -20.96 -19.58
C LEU A 435 -0.94 -20.20 -18.24
N ALA A 436 -0.10 -20.53 -17.26
CA ALA A 436 -0.10 -19.89 -15.95
C ALA A 436 0.51 -18.48 -15.99
N THR A 437 1.30 -18.16 -17.03
CA THR A 437 1.77 -16.80 -17.30
C THR A 437 0.66 -15.86 -17.79
N LEU A 438 -0.52 -16.40 -18.11
CA LEU A 438 -1.68 -15.64 -18.59
C LEU A 438 -2.81 -15.54 -17.54
N PRO A 439 -3.55 -14.41 -17.53
CA PRO A 439 -4.84 -14.31 -16.84
C PRO A 439 -5.84 -15.37 -17.32
N GLU A 440 -6.76 -15.79 -16.44
CA GLU A 440 -7.71 -16.86 -16.75
C GLU A 440 -8.60 -16.58 -17.98
N SER A 441 -8.90 -15.30 -18.23
CA SER A 441 -9.69 -14.82 -19.36
C SER A 441 -9.00 -15.02 -20.73
N ALA A 442 -7.66 -15.03 -20.79
CA ALA A 442 -6.89 -15.13 -22.03
C ALA A 442 -6.46 -16.56 -22.40
N ARG A 443 -6.40 -17.46 -21.42
CA ARG A 443 -6.02 -18.88 -21.61
C ARG A 443 -6.84 -19.61 -22.70
N PRO A 444 -8.16 -19.38 -22.88
CA PRO A 444 -8.93 -20.03 -23.93
C PRO A 444 -8.50 -19.63 -25.35
N LEU A 445 -7.99 -18.41 -25.56
CA LEU A 445 -7.55 -17.94 -26.87
C LEU A 445 -6.23 -18.59 -27.29
N LEU A 446 -5.23 -18.63 -26.42
CA LEU A 446 -3.97 -19.33 -26.72
C LEU A 446 -4.20 -20.81 -27.01
N LYS A 447 -5.16 -21.45 -26.32
CA LYS A 447 -5.56 -22.83 -26.60
C LYS A 447 -6.18 -23.06 -27.99
N ARG A 448 -6.68 -22.01 -28.65
CA ARG A 448 -7.22 -22.07 -30.03
C ARG A 448 -6.14 -21.92 -31.10
N VAL A 449 -4.95 -21.42 -30.74
CA VAL A 449 -3.81 -21.32 -31.65
C VAL A 449 -3.32 -22.71 -32.03
N THR A 450 -3.30 -22.96 -33.34
CA THR A 450 -2.76 -24.17 -33.98
C THR A 450 -1.45 -23.86 -34.70
N LEU A 451 -0.77 -24.90 -35.20
CA LEU A 451 0.46 -24.74 -36.02
C LEU A 451 0.22 -23.98 -37.34
N GLU A 452 -1.02 -23.91 -37.80
CA GLU A 452 -1.44 -23.28 -39.05
C GLU A 452 -2.05 -21.89 -38.85
N THR A 453 -2.15 -21.45 -37.58
CA THR A 453 -2.69 -20.13 -37.25
C THR A 453 -1.67 -19.05 -37.63
N ASP A 454 -2.07 -18.11 -38.48
CA ASP A 454 -1.25 -16.94 -38.82
C ASP A 454 -1.21 -15.98 -37.61
N PRO A 455 -0.02 -15.69 -37.05
CA PRO A 455 0.11 -14.82 -35.88
C PRO A 455 -0.53 -13.44 -36.09
N ALA A 456 -0.53 -12.91 -37.32
CA ALA A 456 -1.06 -11.59 -37.63
C ALA A 456 -2.60 -11.52 -37.59
N THR A 457 -3.32 -12.64 -37.69
CA THR A 457 -4.80 -12.66 -37.65
C THR A 457 -5.37 -12.80 -36.24
N VAL A 458 -4.60 -13.31 -35.28
CA VAL A 458 -5.00 -13.42 -33.86
C VAL A 458 -4.86 -12.08 -33.13
N VAL A 459 -3.94 -11.23 -33.61
CA VAL A 459 -3.67 -9.88 -33.08
C VAL A 459 -4.65 -8.83 -33.63
N LYS A 460 -5.27 -9.07 -34.79
CA LYS A 460 -6.09 -8.06 -35.52
C LYS A 460 -7.60 -8.10 -35.26
N SER A 461 -8.12 -8.98 -34.40
CA SER A 461 -9.56 -9.07 -34.13
C SER A 461 -10.04 -8.22 -32.94
N SER A 462 -9.22 -7.27 -32.48
CA SER A 462 -9.51 -6.30 -31.41
C SER A 462 -10.04 -4.98 -31.96
#